data_AF-A0A9D6AVD7-F1
#
_entry.id   AF-A0A9D6AVD7-F1
#
_cell.length_a   1.000
_cell.length_b   1.000
_cell.length_c   1.000
_cell.angle_alpha   90.00
_cell.angle_beta   90.00
_cell.angle_gamma   90.00
#
_symmetry.space_group_name_H-M   'P 1'
#
loop_
_entity.id
_entity.type
_entity.pdbx_description
1 polymer ?
#
loop_
_entity_poly.entity_id
_entity_poly.type
_entity_poly.pdbx_seq_one_letter_code
_entity_poly.pdbx_strand_id
1 'polypeptide(L)'
;MRSVCRVNDVPHTLPPPELRAPEFRNLKSAQFTRIETPLSPLGLVDKTQLLKAVNETLIAEYKWPSTLDDDHHLQWPSNQYPNVSNTRVNPHSFRNNVGNRCDLPRNFHNWLHAVTQPPTLPSEEVMYYSNEAQIAIDTLHRCVQNAKMLVRKPNMKSGRLNDRLTELFYEYHEALAMLEGIPIEFHPIDVDDFRPKGIEDILKIQGQLGRLATSSTVAVATRIIRQPRAQTTIAA
;
A
#
# COMPACT_ATOMS: atom_id res chain seq x y z
N MET A 1 -40.36 8.79 14.68
CA MET A 1 -39.77 7.46 14.99
C MET A 1 -39.23 6.88 13.70
N ARG A 2 -37.90 6.85 13.51
CA ARG A 2 -37.26 6.46 12.25
C ARG A 2 -37.11 4.93 12.21
N SER A 3 -37.61 4.36 11.12
CA SER A 3 -37.63 2.93 10.83
C SER A 3 -36.21 2.38 10.70
N VAL A 4 -35.97 1.27 11.39
CA VAL A 4 -34.75 0.47 11.37
C VAL A 4 -34.65 -0.22 10.02
N CYS A 5 -33.64 0.11 9.21
CA CYS A 5 -33.30 -0.69 8.02
C CYS A 5 -32.78 -2.05 8.48
N ARG A 6 -33.61 -3.09 8.28
CA ARG A 6 -33.22 -4.49 8.43
C ARG A 6 -32.14 -4.82 7.40
N VAL A 7 -31.01 -5.31 7.89
CA VAL A 7 -30.02 -6.05 7.10
C VAL A 7 -30.71 -7.35 6.71
N ASN A 8 -31.11 -7.47 5.45
CA ASN A 8 -31.61 -8.73 4.91
C ASN A 8 -30.41 -9.63 4.65
N ASP A 9 -30.13 -10.53 5.59
CA ASP A 9 -29.36 -11.74 5.35
C ASP A 9 -30.15 -12.63 4.38
N VAL A 10 -29.77 -12.57 3.10
CA VAL A 10 -30.12 -13.61 2.12
C VAL A 10 -28.82 -14.35 1.80
N PRO A 11 -28.77 -15.70 1.86
CA PRO A 11 -27.62 -16.43 1.38
C PRO A 11 -27.59 -16.25 -0.14
N HIS A 12 -26.71 -15.39 -0.64
CA HIS A 12 -26.53 -15.17 -2.06
C HIS A 12 -25.95 -16.45 -2.69
N THR A 13 -26.83 -17.27 -3.28
CA THR A 13 -26.53 -18.57 -3.91
C THR A 13 -25.92 -18.47 -5.30
N LEU A 14 -25.47 -17.29 -5.74
CA LEU A 14 -24.69 -17.16 -6.96
C LEU A 14 -23.57 -16.14 -6.78
N PRO A 15 -22.33 -16.47 -7.17
CA PRO A 15 -21.24 -15.51 -7.08
C PRO A 15 -21.48 -14.33 -8.06
N PRO A 16 -21.00 -13.11 -7.73
CA PRO A 16 -21.08 -11.93 -8.59
C PRO A 16 -20.79 -12.22 -10.08
N PRO A 17 -21.37 -11.46 -11.03
CA PRO A 17 -21.16 -11.67 -12.47
C PRO A 17 -19.70 -11.75 -12.89
N GLU A 18 -18.79 -10.98 -12.25
CA GLU A 18 -17.35 -11.04 -12.53
C GLU A 18 -16.73 -12.40 -12.17
N LEU A 19 -17.31 -13.12 -11.20
CA LEU A 19 -16.89 -14.45 -10.76
C LEU A 19 -17.47 -15.59 -11.61
N ARG A 20 -18.31 -15.30 -12.61
CA ARG A 20 -18.83 -16.30 -13.55
C ARG A 20 -17.87 -16.55 -14.72
N ALA A 21 -16.78 -15.79 -14.80
CA ALA A 21 -15.75 -15.99 -15.79
C ALA A 21 -15.18 -17.42 -15.65
N PRO A 22 -14.88 -18.12 -16.76
CA PRO A 22 -14.42 -19.51 -16.74
C PRO A 22 -13.24 -19.77 -15.80
N GLU A 23 -12.36 -18.78 -15.65
CA GLU A 23 -11.19 -18.79 -14.76
C GLU A 23 -11.54 -18.88 -13.28
N PHE A 24 -12.78 -18.62 -12.86
CA PHE A 24 -13.20 -18.70 -11.47
C PHE A 24 -13.97 -19.99 -11.13
N ARG A 25 -14.16 -20.89 -12.11
CA ARG A 25 -14.84 -22.18 -11.93
C ARG A 25 -14.06 -23.20 -11.10
N ASN A 26 -12.74 -23.03 -11.00
CA ASN A 26 -11.81 -23.96 -10.34
C ASN A 26 -11.50 -23.56 -8.88
N LEU A 27 -12.31 -22.71 -8.27
CA LEU A 27 -12.13 -22.26 -6.90
C LEU A 27 -12.87 -23.20 -5.96
N LYS A 28 -12.35 -23.40 -4.73
CA LYS A 28 -13.00 -24.26 -3.72
C LYS A 28 -14.47 -23.79 -3.59
N SER A 29 -15.39 -24.62 -4.07
CA SER A 29 -16.69 -24.15 -4.54
C SER A 29 -17.75 -24.07 -3.44
N ALA A 30 -18.76 -23.23 -3.73
CA ALA A 30 -20.19 -23.38 -3.41
C ALA A 30 -20.79 -22.67 -2.19
N GLN A 31 -20.05 -22.16 -1.20
CA GLN A 31 -20.61 -21.30 -0.14
C GLN A 31 -19.60 -20.22 0.26
N PHE A 32 -19.57 -19.12 -0.50
CA PHE A 32 -18.61 -18.05 -0.26
C PHE A 32 -19.11 -17.10 0.82
N THR A 33 -18.84 -17.41 2.09
CA THR A 33 -18.77 -16.37 3.11
C THR A 33 -17.48 -15.59 2.85
N ARG A 34 -17.60 -14.28 2.58
CA ARG A 34 -16.43 -13.42 2.39
C ARG A 34 -15.57 -13.46 3.65
N ILE A 35 -14.26 -13.67 3.47
CA ILE A 35 -13.30 -13.58 4.56
C ILE A 35 -13.19 -12.12 5.03
N GLU A 36 -13.02 -11.91 6.32
CA GLU A 36 -12.71 -10.57 6.85
C GLU A 36 -11.38 -10.09 6.27
N THR A 37 -11.29 -8.81 5.89
CA THR A 37 -10.01 -8.23 5.46
C THR A 37 -9.09 -8.11 6.67
N PRO A 38 -7.90 -8.76 6.67
CA PRO A 38 -6.98 -8.66 7.79
C PRO A 38 -6.50 -7.22 8.00
N LEU A 39 -6.57 -6.74 9.24
CA LEU A 39 -6.14 -5.40 9.63
C LEU A 39 -4.99 -5.48 10.63
N SER A 40 -4.08 -4.51 10.53
CA SER A 40 -3.08 -4.18 11.55
C SER A 40 -3.75 -3.59 12.80
N PRO A 41 -3.01 -3.45 13.92
CA PRO A 41 -3.52 -2.79 15.14
C PRO A 41 -4.04 -1.36 14.91
N LEU A 42 -3.59 -0.68 13.84
CA LEU A 42 -4.03 0.67 13.46
C LEU A 42 -5.30 0.67 12.59
N GLY A 43 -5.88 -0.49 12.32
CA GLY A 43 -7.02 -0.62 11.39
C GLY A 43 -6.63 -0.45 9.92
N LEU A 44 -5.34 -0.45 9.58
CA LEU A 44 -4.85 -0.46 8.20
C LEU A 44 -4.81 -1.89 7.67
N VAL A 45 -5.08 -2.10 6.38
CA VAL A 45 -5.01 -3.42 5.76
C VAL A 45 -3.62 -4.03 5.89
N ASP A 46 -3.52 -5.22 6.49
CA ASP A 46 -2.28 -6.00 6.51
C ASP A 46 -2.11 -6.69 5.15
N LYS A 47 -1.28 -6.09 4.29
CA LYS A 47 -1.00 -6.59 2.93
C LYS A 47 -0.56 -8.05 2.93
N THR A 48 0.35 -8.42 3.84
CA THR A 48 0.95 -9.75 3.81
C THR A 48 -0.07 -10.81 4.20
N GLN A 49 -0.84 -10.55 5.27
CA GLN A 49 -1.89 -11.47 5.70
C GLN A 49 -3.03 -11.54 4.69
N LEU A 50 -3.44 -10.39 4.13
CA LEU A 50 -4.49 -10.34 3.10
C LEU A 50 -4.11 -11.17 1.87
N LEU A 51 -2.91 -10.96 1.32
CA LEU A 51 -2.47 -11.70 0.13
C LEU A 51 -2.35 -13.20 0.40
N LYS A 52 -1.91 -13.61 1.60
CA LYS A 52 -1.88 -15.03 2.00
C LYS A 52 -3.29 -15.61 2.08
N ALA A 53 -4.20 -14.97 2.81
CA ALA A 53 -5.57 -15.43 2.99
C ALA A 53 -6.32 -15.53 1.66
N VAL A 54 -6.17 -14.54 0.78
CA VAL A 54 -6.75 -14.56 -0.57
C VAL A 54 -6.14 -15.70 -1.40
N ASN A 55 -4.83 -15.91 -1.32
CA ASN A 55 -4.18 -16.99 -2.07
C ASN A 55 -4.63 -18.39 -1.61
N GLU A 56 -4.97 -18.57 -0.33
CA GLU A 56 -5.49 -19.84 0.23
C GLU A 56 -6.91 -20.20 -0.27
N THR A 57 -7.65 -19.23 -0.79
CA THR A 57 -8.98 -19.47 -1.39
C THR A 57 -8.94 -20.15 -2.75
N LEU A 58 -7.77 -20.16 -3.40
CA LEU A 58 -7.55 -20.74 -4.72
C LEU A 58 -7.17 -22.24 -4.58
N ILE A 59 -7.31 -23.05 -5.63
CA ILE A 59 -6.71 -24.40 -5.67
C ILE A 59 -5.19 -24.34 -5.93
N ALA A 60 -4.45 -25.37 -5.54
CA ALA A 60 -2.98 -25.38 -5.57
C ALA A 60 -2.39 -25.21 -6.99
N GLU A 61 -3.10 -25.70 -7.99
CA GLU A 61 -2.70 -25.70 -9.40
C GLU A 61 -3.10 -24.42 -10.14
N TYR A 62 -3.83 -23.51 -9.48
CA TYR A 62 -4.34 -22.31 -10.14
C TYR A 62 -3.21 -21.36 -10.54
N LYS A 63 -3.18 -21.01 -11.82
CA LYS A 63 -2.23 -20.04 -12.38
C LYS A 63 -2.98 -18.84 -12.90
N TRP A 64 -2.57 -17.65 -12.46
CA TRP A 64 -3.13 -16.41 -12.97
C TRP A 64 -2.78 -16.23 -14.45
N PRO A 65 -3.77 -15.90 -15.31
CA PRO A 65 -3.57 -15.82 -16.76
C PRO A 65 -2.79 -14.57 -17.19
N SER A 66 -2.69 -13.54 -16.34
CA SER A 66 -1.90 -12.33 -16.61
C SER A 66 -0.62 -12.32 -15.78
N THR A 67 0.48 -11.91 -16.41
CA THR A 67 1.76 -11.59 -15.76
C THR A 67 1.98 -10.08 -15.57
N LEU A 68 1.05 -9.26 -16.07
CA LEU A 68 1.10 -7.80 -15.92
C LEU A 68 0.50 -7.42 -14.56
N ASP A 69 1.34 -6.81 -13.73
CA ASP A 69 0.96 -6.27 -12.44
C ASP A 69 0.60 -4.79 -12.62
N ASP A 70 -0.56 -4.38 -12.13
CA ASP A 70 -1.02 -2.99 -12.07
C ASP A 70 -1.08 -2.53 -10.61
N ASP A 71 -1.05 -1.22 -10.39
CA ASP A 71 -1.16 -0.63 -9.06
C ASP A 71 -2.63 -0.59 -8.59
N HIS A 72 -2.89 -1.18 -7.42
CA HIS A 72 -4.22 -1.36 -6.84
C HIS A 72 -4.34 -0.85 -5.42
N HIS A 73 -5.47 -0.19 -5.11
CA HIS A 73 -5.81 0.21 -3.74
C HIS A 73 -6.33 -0.97 -2.92
N LEU A 74 -5.72 -1.22 -1.77
CA LEU A 74 -6.18 -2.24 -0.83
C LEU A 74 -7.21 -1.70 0.17
N GLN A 75 -7.26 -0.38 0.35
CA GLN A 75 -8.33 0.30 1.08
C GLN A 75 -9.51 0.53 0.13
N TRP A 76 -10.55 -0.29 0.23
CA TRP A 76 -11.71 -0.32 -0.67
C TRP A 76 -13.03 -0.41 0.12
N PRO A 77 -14.19 -0.06 -0.47
CA PRO A 77 -14.41 0.57 -1.79
C PRO A 77 -14.09 2.07 -1.83
N SER A 78 -13.83 2.61 -3.03
CA SER A 78 -13.45 4.02 -3.22
C SER A 78 -14.47 5.04 -2.71
N ASN A 79 -15.76 4.69 -2.70
CA ASN A 79 -16.84 5.58 -2.25
C ASN A 79 -16.80 5.87 -0.74
N GLN A 80 -16.10 5.05 0.05
CA GLN A 80 -15.86 5.30 1.48
C GLN A 80 -14.76 6.35 1.73
N TYR A 81 -14.02 6.74 0.70
CA TYR A 81 -12.90 7.68 0.77
C TYR A 81 -13.18 8.90 -0.12
N PRO A 82 -14.16 9.74 0.25
CA PRO A 82 -14.54 10.89 -0.55
C PRO A 82 -13.39 11.90 -0.64
N ASN A 83 -13.31 12.60 -1.76
CA ASN A 83 -12.42 13.74 -1.92
C ASN A 83 -13.07 14.97 -1.26
N VAL A 84 -12.60 15.32 -0.07
CA VAL A 84 -13.15 16.43 0.71
C VAL A 84 -12.06 17.49 0.90
N SER A 85 -12.27 18.69 0.34
CA SER A 85 -11.44 19.85 0.61
C SER A 85 -11.85 20.53 1.92
N ASN A 86 -10.96 21.33 2.51
CA ASN A 86 -11.22 22.12 3.73
C ASN A 86 -11.53 21.31 5.01
N THR A 87 -11.09 20.07 5.07
CA THR A 87 -11.10 19.25 6.31
C THR A 87 -9.68 19.02 6.78
N ARG A 88 -9.51 18.66 8.05
CA ARG A 88 -8.20 18.33 8.62
C ARG A 88 -7.54 17.15 7.89
N VAL A 89 -8.35 16.23 7.37
CA VAL A 89 -7.91 15.02 6.68
C VAL A 89 -8.71 14.83 5.42
N ASN A 90 -8.04 14.63 4.28
CA ASN A 90 -8.69 14.19 3.05
C ASN A 90 -8.62 12.64 2.95
N PRO A 91 -9.75 11.91 3.10
CA PRO A 91 -9.77 10.46 3.00
C PRO A 91 -9.30 9.94 1.64
N HIS A 92 -9.56 10.69 0.56
CA HIS A 92 -9.08 10.35 -0.77
C HIS A 92 -7.55 10.37 -0.83
N SER A 93 -6.88 11.34 -0.19
CA SER A 93 -5.41 11.36 -0.12
C SER A 93 -4.88 10.15 0.63
N PHE A 94 -5.46 9.83 1.80
CA PHE A 94 -5.09 8.67 2.59
C PHE A 94 -5.16 7.37 1.77
N ARG A 95 -6.28 7.15 1.07
CA ARG A 95 -6.45 5.96 0.23
C ARG A 95 -5.34 5.83 -0.82
N ASN A 96 -4.85 6.96 -1.33
CA ASN A 96 -3.82 7.00 -2.38
C ASN A 96 -2.38 6.88 -1.88
N ASN A 97 -2.14 6.86 -0.57
CA ASN A 97 -0.81 6.64 0.00
C ASN A 97 -0.21 5.32 -0.51
N VAL A 98 1.10 5.30 -0.73
CA VAL A 98 1.82 4.13 -1.27
C VAL A 98 1.67 2.92 -0.33
N GLY A 99 1.65 3.19 0.98
CA GLY A 99 1.38 2.18 2.01
C GLY A 99 0.03 1.48 1.87
N ASN A 100 -0.97 2.10 1.22
CA ASN A 100 -2.32 1.56 1.02
C ASN A 100 -2.52 0.91 -0.36
N ARG A 101 -1.46 0.84 -1.17
CA ARG A 101 -1.48 0.37 -2.55
C ARG A 101 -0.57 -0.85 -2.75
N CYS A 102 -0.88 -1.67 -3.75
CA CYS A 102 -0.07 -2.82 -4.11
C CYS A 102 -0.14 -3.14 -5.60
N ASP A 103 1.02 -3.43 -6.18
CA ASP A 103 1.12 -3.94 -7.54
C ASP A 103 0.72 -5.41 -7.57
N LEU A 104 -0.36 -5.74 -8.30
CA LEU A 104 -0.95 -7.08 -8.37
C LEU A 104 -1.49 -7.34 -9.77
N PRO A 105 -1.60 -8.61 -10.22
CA PRO A 105 -2.37 -8.93 -11.42
C PRO A 105 -3.82 -8.48 -11.25
N ARG A 106 -4.37 -7.79 -12.27
CA ARG A 106 -5.77 -7.32 -12.29
C ARG A 106 -6.79 -8.39 -11.86
N ASN A 107 -6.61 -9.62 -12.34
CA ASN A 107 -7.50 -10.74 -12.02
C ASN A 107 -7.39 -11.18 -10.55
N PHE A 108 -6.18 -11.11 -9.97
CA PHE A 108 -5.99 -11.36 -8.54
C PHE A 108 -6.69 -10.28 -7.71
N HIS A 109 -6.55 -9.01 -8.09
CA HIS A 109 -7.23 -7.90 -7.42
C HIS A 109 -8.76 -8.04 -7.47
N ASN A 110 -9.31 -8.39 -8.63
CA ASN A 110 -10.75 -8.62 -8.77
C ASN A 110 -11.22 -9.77 -7.88
N TRP A 111 -10.44 -10.85 -7.82
CA TRP A 111 -10.70 -11.97 -6.92
C TRP A 111 -10.64 -11.56 -5.44
N LEU A 112 -9.61 -10.79 -5.04
CA LEU A 112 -9.47 -10.25 -3.70
C LEU A 112 -10.74 -9.51 -3.26
N HIS A 113 -11.27 -8.58 -4.07
CA HIS A 113 -12.50 -7.87 -3.73
C HIS A 113 -13.74 -8.75 -3.71
N ALA A 114 -13.74 -9.84 -4.47
CA ALA A 114 -14.85 -10.74 -4.50
C ALA A 114 -14.92 -11.63 -3.25
N VAL A 115 -13.75 -12.06 -2.75
CA VAL A 115 -13.62 -12.99 -1.62
C VAL A 115 -13.49 -12.33 -0.27
N THR A 116 -13.12 -11.05 -0.21
CA THR A 116 -12.94 -10.32 1.06
C THR A 116 -14.12 -9.38 1.33
N GLN A 117 -14.36 -9.10 2.61
CA GLN A 117 -15.24 -8.00 3.01
C GLN A 117 -14.48 -6.66 2.92
N PRO A 118 -15.16 -5.54 2.62
CA PRO A 118 -14.53 -4.23 2.72
C PRO A 118 -13.85 -4.04 4.08
N PRO A 119 -12.60 -3.53 4.16
CA PRO A 119 -12.02 -3.12 5.43
C PRO A 119 -12.90 -2.06 6.11
N THR A 120 -12.90 -2.07 7.44
CA THR A 120 -13.50 -0.97 8.20
C THR A 120 -12.72 0.32 7.95
N LEU A 121 -13.42 1.45 7.83
CA LEU A 121 -12.79 2.74 7.66
C LEU A 121 -11.93 3.08 8.88
N PRO A 122 -10.63 3.42 8.71
CA PRO A 122 -9.79 3.84 9.83
C PRO A 122 -10.29 5.13 10.48
N SER A 123 -9.82 5.42 11.70
CA SER A 123 -10.12 6.69 12.35
C SER A 123 -9.52 7.87 11.60
N GLU A 124 -10.08 9.07 11.80
CA GLU A 124 -9.54 10.31 11.22
C GLU A 124 -8.08 10.54 11.64
N GLU A 125 -7.73 10.20 12.87
CA GLU A 125 -6.37 10.28 13.40
C GLU A 125 -5.39 9.38 12.63
N VAL A 126 -5.77 8.12 12.38
CA VAL A 126 -4.95 7.19 11.59
C VAL A 126 -4.74 7.72 10.18
N MET A 127 -5.81 8.23 9.56
CA MET A 127 -5.73 8.82 8.22
C MET A 127 -4.86 10.09 8.18
N TYR A 128 -4.95 10.95 9.21
CA TYR A 128 -4.13 12.14 9.38
C TYR A 128 -2.63 11.78 9.43
N TYR A 129 -2.22 10.98 10.41
CA TYR A 129 -0.80 10.65 10.58
C TYR A 129 -0.24 9.86 9.41
N SER A 130 -1.05 8.99 8.78
CA SER A 130 -0.62 8.30 7.56
C SER A 130 -0.36 9.27 6.40
N ASN A 131 -1.15 10.34 6.26
CA ASN A 131 -0.92 11.38 5.25
C ASN A 131 0.33 12.19 5.56
N GLU A 132 0.48 12.65 6.80
CA GLU A 132 1.65 13.42 7.23
C GLU A 132 2.95 12.61 7.02
N ALA A 133 2.91 11.31 7.34
CA ALA A 133 4.04 10.41 7.13
C ALA A 133 4.36 10.27 5.63
N GLN A 134 3.35 10.08 4.78
CA GLN A 134 3.56 10.01 3.32
C GLN A 134 4.17 11.31 2.77
N ILE A 135 3.68 12.47 3.21
CA ILE A 135 4.19 13.79 2.78
C ILE A 135 5.67 13.95 3.16
N ALA A 136 6.03 13.59 4.39
CA ALA A 136 7.41 13.62 4.86
C ALA A 136 8.30 12.71 4.00
N ILE A 137 7.90 11.46 3.80
CA ILE A 137 8.64 10.48 2.98
C ILE A 137 8.81 10.94 1.53
N ASP A 138 7.76 11.47 0.92
CA ASP A 138 7.81 11.98 -0.46
C ASP A 138 8.79 13.16 -0.57
N THR A 139 8.83 14.00 0.46
CA THR A 139 9.77 15.13 0.55
C THR A 139 11.22 14.65 0.70
N LEU A 140 11.48 13.68 1.60
CA LEU A 140 12.80 13.07 1.76
C LEU A 140 13.29 12.46 0.43
N HIS A 141 12.42 11.69 -0.24
CA HIS A 141 12.75 11.08 -1.52
C HIS A 141 13.02 12.13 -2.60
N ARG A 142 12.17 13.15 -2.72
CA ARG A 142 12.34 14.27 -3.66
C ARG A 142 13.67 14.99 -3.45
N CYS A 143 14.04 15.29 -2.20
CA CYS A 143 15.30 15.96 -1.87
C CYS A 143 16.50 15.16 -2.35
N VAL A 144 16.52 13.85 -2.08
CA VAL A 144 17.59 12.94 -2.52
C VAL A 144 17.68 12.86 -4.05
N GLN A 145 16.54 12.73 -4.75
CA GLN A 145 16.52 12.66 -6.22
C GLN A 145 17.01 13.98 -6.84
N ASN A 146 16.55 15.11 -6.33
CA ASN A 146 16.97 16.43 -6.80
C ASN A 146 18.47 16.66 -6.57
N ALA A 147 19.00 16.31 -5.39
CA ALA A 147 20.42 16.44 -5.09
C ALA A 147 21.28 15.64 -6.09
N LYS A 148 20.88 14.41 -6.44
CA LYS A 148 21.56 13.61 -7.47
C LYS A 148 21.49 14.22 -8.85
N MET A 149 20.31 14.71 -9.25
CA MET A 149 20.15 15.39 -10.52
C MET A 149 21.04 16.62 -10.62
N LEU A 150 21.19 17.39 -9.54
CA LEU A 150 22.07 18.57 -9.49
C LEU A 150 23.54 18.19 -9.68
N VAL A 151 24.04 17.20 -8.94
CA VAL A 151 25.44 16.74 -9.02
C VAL A 151 25.76 16.18 -10.41
N ARG A 152 24.78 15.60 -11.11
CA ARG A 152 24.94 15.07 -12.47
C ARG A 152 24.89 16.13 -13.58
N LYS A 153 24.53 17.38 -13.30
CA LYS A 153 24.41 18.41 -14.33
C LYS A 153 25.81 18.86 -14.81
N PRO A 154 26.17 18.58 -16.08
CA PRO A 154 27.42 19.11 -16.63
C PRO A 154 27.27 20.64 -16.71
N ASN A 155 28.25 21.38 -16.20
CA ASN A 155 28.33 22.86 -16.23
C ASN A 155 27.57 23.64 -15.14
N MET A 156 27.19 23.03 -14.02
CA MET A 156 26.74 23.82 -12.86
C MET A 156 27.93 24.50 -12.17
N LYS A 157 27.86 25.82 -11.96
CA LYS A 157 28.86 26.57 -11.18
C LYS A 157 28.88 26.06 -9.74
N SER A 158 30.07 25.80 -9.18
CA SER A 158 30.24 25.17 -7.85
C SER A 158 29.54 25.91 -6.72
N GLY A 159 29.56 27.26 -6.70
CA GLY A 159 28.83 28.03 -5.69
C GLY A 159 27.31 27.78 -5.74
N ARG A 160 26.72 27.88 -6.93
CA ARG A 160 25.29 27.61 -7.14
C ARG A 160 24.92 26.15 -6.85
N LEU A 161 25.82 25.20 -7.12
CA LEU A 161 25.62 23.80 -6.74
C LEU A 161 25.54 23.66 -5.21
N ASN A 162 26.49 24.25 -4.49
CA ASN A 162 26.52 24.20 -3.03
C ASN A 162 25.29 24.87 -2.40
N ASP A 163 24.86 26.03 -2.89
CA ASP A 163 23.67 26.72 -2.38
C ASP A 163 22.43 25.81 -2.52
N ARG A 164 22.24 25.21 -3.70
CA ARG A 164 21.09 24.31 -3.95
C ARG A 164 21.15 23.02 -3.15
N LEU A 165 22.34 22.45 -2.97
CA LEU A 165 22.50 21.26 -2.13
C LEU A 165 22.24 21.57 -0.66
N THR A 166 22.58 22.78 -0.21
CA THR A 166 22.31 23.27 1.14
C THR A 166 20.82 23.47 1.37
N GLU A 167 20.10 24.09 0.43
CA GLU A 167 18.63 24.22 0.46
C GLU A 167 17.96 22.85 0.61
N LEU A 168 18.34 21.88 -0.23
CA LEU A 168 17.79 20.52 -0.18
C LEU A 168 18.14 19.79 1.12
N PHE A 169 19.30 20.08 1.72
CA PHE A 169 19.71 19.51 3.00
C PHE A 169 18.83 20.03 4.15
N TYR A 170 18.51 21.33 4.16
CA TYR A 170 17.58 21.88 5.14
C TYR A 170 16.16 21.34 4.95
N GLU A 171 15.64 21.31 3.71
CA GLU A 171 14.31 20.74 3.41
C GLU A 171 14.24 19.26 3.83
N TYR A 172 15.33 18.50 3.63
CA TYR A 172 15.42 17.11 4.09
C TYR A 172 15.32 16.99 5.61
N HIS A 173 16.03 17.84 6.35
CA HIS A 173 15.97 17.85 7.82
C HIS A 173 14.61 18.28 8.37
N GLU A 174 13.94 19.25 7.73
CA GLU A 174 12.59 19.64 8.09
C GLU A 174 11.60 18.48 7.89
N ALA A 175 11.72 17.74 6.78
CA ALA A 175 10.91 16.56 6.52
C ALA A 175 11.20 15.42 7.52
N LEU A 176 12.45 15.23 7.93
CA LEU A 176 12.78 14.29 9.01
C LEU A 176 12.13 14.71 10.33
N ALA A 177 12.25 15.98 10.71
CA ALA A 177 11.65 16.50 11.94
C ALA A 177 10.11 16.38 11.93
N MET A 178 9.48 16.57 10.77
CA MET A 178 8.06 16.30 10.58
C MET A 178 7.73 14.84 10.86
N LEU A 179 8.51 13.89 10.31
CA LEU A 179 8.31 12.46 10.55
C LEU A 179 8.54 12.09 12.03
N GLU A 180 9.55 12.66 12.69
CA GLU A 180 9.81 12.47 14.13
C GLU A 180 8.67 12.97 15.02
N GLY A 181 7.93 13.99 14.56
CA GLY A 181 6.74 14.50 15.26
C GLY A 181 5.52 13.59 15.17
N ILE A 182 5.56 12.56 14.31
CA ILE A 182 4.48 11.59 14.14
C ILE A 182 4.68 10.43 15.14
N PRO A 183 3.62 9.83 15.71
CA PRO A 183 3.78 8.65 16.55
C PRO A 183 4.46 7.49 15.80
N ILE A 184 5.35 6.78 16.48
CA ILE A 184 6.28 5.81 15.89
C ILE A 184 5.57 4.66 15.17
N GLU A 185 4.37 4.29 15.61
CA GLU A 185 3.55 3.26 14.98
C GLU A 185 3.10 3.60 13.55
N PHE A 186 3.09 4.89 13.19
CA PHE A 186 2.78 5.35 11.82
C PHE A 186 4.03 5.55 10.96
N HIS A 187 5.23 5.34 11.52
CA HIS A 187 6.47 5.51 10.77
C HIS A 187 6.60 4.37 9.75
N PRO A 188 6.65 4.67 8.44
CA PRO A 188 6.81 3.64 7.42
C PRO A 188 8.25 3.12 7.34
N ILE A 189 9.18 3.79 8.02
CA ILE A 189 10.63 3.56 7.98
C ILE A 189 11.21 3.78 9.38
N ASP A 190 12.32 3.12 9.72
CA ASP A 190 13.10 3.51 10.89
C ASP A 190 13.87 4.79 10.56
N VAL A 191 13.49 5.91 11.19
CA VAL A 191 14.02 7.25 10.88
C VAL A 191 15.53 7.36 11.12
N ASP A 192 16.06 6.59 12.08
CA ASP A 192 17.47 6.70 12.47
C ASP A 192 18.42 6.20 11.36
N ASP A 193 17.95 5.28 10.52
CA ASP A 193 18.69 4.81 9.34
C ASP A 193 18.88 5.89 8.26
N PHE A 194 18.15 7.01 8.36
CA PHE A 194 18.07 8.04 7.33
C PHE A 194 18.55 9.42 7.78
N ARG A 195 19.23 9.54 8.92
CA ARG A 195 19.80 10.82 9.39
C ARG A 195 21.14 11.13 8.70
N PRO A 196 21.22 12.08 7.74
CA PRO A 196 22.51 12.50 7.19
C PRO A 196 23.30 13.30 8.23
N LYS A 197 24.63 13.13 8.27
CA LYS A 197 25.53 13.97 9.09
C LYS A 197 26.02 15.18 8.31
N GLY A 198 25.89 15.15 6.98
CA GLY A 198 26.18 16.29 6.10
C GLY A 198 25.61 16.12 4.70
N ILE A 199 25.78 17.15 3.88
CA ILE A 199 25.25 17.21 2.50
C ILE A 199 25.67 16.00 1.65
N GLU A 200 26.89 15.51 1.83
CA GLU A 200 27.40 14.34 1.09
C GLU A 200 26.64 13.04 1.39
N ASP A 201 26.05 12.92 2.59
CA ASP A 201 25.34 11.72 3.02
C ASP A 201 23.97 11.60 2.34
N ILE A 202 23.32 12.71 1.99
CA ILE A 202 22.06 12.73 1.22
C ILE A 202 22.23 11.95 -0.10
N LEU A 203 23.40 12.04 -0.73
CA LEU A 203 23.68 11.35 -1.99
C LEU A 203 23.82 9.82 -1.81
N LYS A 204 24.11 9.36 -0.59
CA LYS A 204 24.32 7.95 -0.24
C LYS A 204 23.04 7.26 0.27
N ILE A 205 22.11 7.99 0.87
CA ILE A 205 20.87 7.48 1.51
C ILE A 205 19.86 6.84 0.51
N GLN A 206 19.93 7.15 -0.79
CA GLN A 206 18.96 6.65 -1.80
C GLN A 206 18.79 5.12 -1.80
N GLY A 207 19.87 4.37 -1.56
CA GLY A 207 19.82 2.91 -1.59
C GLY A 207 18.89 2.32 -0.53
N GLN A 208 18.62 3.05 0.55
CA GLN A 208 17.72 2.62 1.62
C GLN A 208 16.27 3.08 1.36
N LEU A 209 16.05 4.32 0.89
CA LEU A 209 14.70 4.86 0.60
C LEU A 209 14.05 4.16 -0.61
N GLY A 210 14.82 3.87 -1.66
CA GLY A 210 14.31 3.14 -2.83
C GLY A 210 13.88 1.71 -2.51
N ARG A 211 14.52 1.08 -1.50
CA ARG A 211 14.14 -0.25 -1.02
C ARG A 211 12.81 -0.26 -0.30
N LEU A 212 12.42 0.81 0.39
CA LEU A 212 11.09 0.91 1.03
C LEU A 212 9.95 1.03 0.02
N ALA A 213 10.17 1.78 -1.07
CA ALA A 213 9.21 1.89 -2.17
C ALA A 213 9.02 0.56 -2.93
N THR A 214 10.05 -0.28 -3.02
CA THR A 214 10.01 -1.57 -3.78
C THR A 214 9.74 -2.80 -2.91
N SER A 215 10.12 -2.80 -1.63
CA SER A 215 9.99 -3.96 -0.74
C SER A 215 8.54 -4.20 -0.29
N SER A 216 7.64 -3.25 -0.51
CA SER A 216 6.28 -3.28 0.03
C SER A 216 5.18 -3.79 -0.93
N THR A 217 5.50 -4.07 -2.21
CA THR A 217 4.45 -4.39 -3.20
C THR A 217 4.80 -5.55 -4.13
N VAL A 218 5.66 -5.37 -5.14
CA VAL A 218 5.81 -6.36 -6.22
C VAL A 218 6.47 -7.66 -5.76
N ALA A 219 7.59 -7.58 -5.04
CA ALA A 219 8.39 -8.77 -4.73
C ALA A 219 7.69 -9.72 -3.74
N VAL A 220 7.02 -9.15 -2.72
CA VAL A 220 6.23 -9.89 -1.73
C VAL A 220 4.99 -10.49 -2.39
N ALA A 221 4.26 -9.71 -3.18
CA ALA A 221 3.11 -10.20 -3.92
C ALA A 221 3.49 -11.31 -4.91
N THR A 222 4.55 -11.12 -5.70
CA THR A 222 5.07 -12.11 -6.63
C THR A 222 5.44 -13.40 -5.90
N ARG A 223 6.14 -13.31 -4.75
CA ARG A 223 6.52 -14.47 -3.96
C ARG A 223 5.29 -15.23 -3.42
N ILE A 224 4.29 -14.53 -2.89
CA ILE A 224 3.10 -15.16 -2.30
C ILE A 224 2.19 -15.75 -3.39
N ILE A 225 1.99 -15.03 -4.49
CA ILE A 225 1.03 -15.38 -5.54
C ILE A 225 1.59 -16.43 -6.50
N ARG A 226 2.90 -16.41 -6.77
CA ARG A 226 3.54 -17.25 -7.81
C ARG A 226 4.30 -18.46 -7.26
N GLN A 227 4.37 -18.66 -5.95
CA GLN A 227 4.99 -19.87 -5.38
C GLN A 227 4.10 -21.11 -5.57
N PRO A 228 4.66 -22.26 -6.01
CA PRO A 228 3.95 -23.53 -6.03
C PRO A 228 3.49 -23.88 -4.61
N ARG A 229 2.23 -24.25 -4.45
CA ARG A 229 1.70 -24.63 -3.14
C ARG A 229 2.04 -26.08 -2.85
N ALA A 230 2.42 -26.37 -1.61
CA ALA A 230 2.53 -27.75 -1.15
C ALA A 230 1.15 -28.40 -1.25
N GLN A 231 1.08 -29.61 -1.81
CA GLN A 231 -0.15 -30.40 -1.80
C GLN A 231 -0.52 -30.69 -0.35
N THR A 232 -1.51 -30.00 0.19
CA THR A 232 -2.14 -30.45 1.43
C THR A 232 -2.93 -31.70 1.06
N THR A 233 -2.38 -32.87 1.38
CA THR A 233 -3.10 -34.13 1.31
C THR A 233 -4.30 -33.99 2.23
N ILE A 234 -5.49 -33.80 1.66
CA ILE A 234 -6.72 -33.93 2.43
C ILE A 234 -6.82 -35.42 2.73
N ALA A 235 -6.52 -35.80 3.97
CA ALA A 235 -6.80 -37.15 4.44
C ALA A 235 -8.32 -37.38 4.32
N ALA A 236 -8.67 -38.43 3.58
CA ALA A 236 -10.04 -38.87 3.35
C ALA A 236 -10.71 -39.38 4.63
#